data_AF-A0A9W4VVS3-F1
#
_entry.id   AF-A0A9W4VVS3-F1
#
_cell.length_a   1.000
_cell.length_b   1.000
_cell.length_c   1.000
_cell.angle_alpha   90.00
_cell.angle_beta   90.00
_cell.angle_gamma   90.00
#
_symmetry.space_group_name_H-M   'P 1'
#
loop_
_entity.id
_entity.type
_entity.pdbx_description
1 polymer ?
#
loop_
_entity_poly.entity_id
_entity_poly.type
_entity_poly.pdbx_seq_one_letter_code
_entity_poly.pdbx_strand_id
1 'polypeptide(L)'
;MIDEAVVSGTRKEKACEEIDLSIRTLQRWQESGKISVDKRVTADRPEPSNKLTKEEQQAVLDTCNQEEYANLGPSQIVPMQANKGQYRAFIVC
;
A
#
# COMPACT_ATOMS: atom_id res chain seq x y z
N MET A 1 4.24 28.68 -3.41
CA MET A 1 5.62 28.47 -3.91
C MET A 1 5.74 28.54 -5.43
N ILE A 2 5.26 27.57 -6.25
CA ILE A 2 5.35 27.70 -7.73
C ILE A 2 4.37 28.75 -8.27
N ASP A 3 3.11 28.73 -7.81
CA ASP A 3 2.09 29.69 -8.27
C ASP A 3 2.42 31.14 -7.85
N GLU A 4 3.04 31.33 -6.69
CA GLU A 4 3.53 32.65 -6.23
C GLU A 4 4.67 33.19 -7.11
N ALA A 5 5.62 32.33 -7.49
CA ALA A 5 6.70 32.70 -8.41
C ALA A 5 6.16 33.07 -9.78
N VAL A 6 5.12 32.38 -10.26
CA VAL A 6 4.43 32.68 -11.52
C VAL A 6 3.66 34.00 -11.44
N VAL A 7 3.00 34.29 -10.31
CA VAL A 7 2.31 35.57 -10.06
C VAL A 7 3.31 36.73 -9.99
N SER A 8 4.52 36.50 -9.49
CA SER A 8 5.62 37.49 -9.49
C SER A 8 6.27 37.72 -10.88
N GLY A 9 5.76 37.06 -11.93
CA GLY A 9 6.21 37.25 -13.32
C GLY A 9 7.26 36.25 -13.81
N THR A 10 7.60 35.24 -13.01
CA THR A 10 8.57 34.21 -13.42
C THR A 10 7.90 33.17 -14.32
N ARG A 11 8.58 32.77 -15.41
CA ARG A 11 8.08 31.69 -16.28
C ARG A 11 8.00 30.39 -15.46
N LYS A 12 6.91 29.63 -15.67
CA LYS A 12 6.70 28.31 -15.03
C LYS A 12 7.92 27.39 -15.14
N GLU A 13 8.66 27.49 -16.23
CA GLU A 13 9.88 26.74 -16.50
C GLU A 13 11.00 27.01 -15.48
N LYS A 14 11.30 28.29 -15.23
CA LYS A 14 12.34 28.67 -14.26
C LYS A 14 11.95 28.35 -12.82
N ALA A 15 10.66 28.50 -12.48
CA ALA A 15 10.17 28.13 -11.15
C ALA A 15 10.20 26.61 -10.90
N CYS A 16 10.12 25.81 -11.97
CA CYS A 16 10.22 24.36 -11.93
C CYS A 16 11.69 23.88 -11.80
N GLU A 17 12.64 24.57 -12.44
CA GLU A 17 14.08 24.31 -12.33
C GLU A 17 14.61 24.47 -10.89
N GLU A 18 14.18 25.50 -10.16
CA GLU A 18 14.60 25.75 -8.78
C GLU A 18 14.15 24.65 -7.78
N ILE A 19 13.13 23.86 -8.14
CA ILE A 19 12.56 22.80 -7.30
C ILE A 19 12.94 21.41 -7.86
N ASP A 20 13.86 21.36 -8.85
CA ASP A 20 14.26 20.14 -9.55
C ASP A 20 13.07 19.31 -10.07
N LEU A 21 12.00 20.01 -10.47
CA LEU A 21 10.76 19.38 -10.90
C LEU A 21 10.57 19.64 -12.38
N SER A 22 10.32 18.61 -13.19
CA SER A 22 10.08 18.84 -14.61
C SER A 22 8.74 19.56 -14.84
N ILE A 23 8.70 20.50 -15.80
CA ILE A 23 7.46 21.19 -16.20
C ILE A 23 6.37 20.18 -16.59
N ARG A 24 6.75 19.05 -17.20
CA ARG A 24 5.82 17.98 -17.56
C ARG A 24 5.21 17.29 -16.33
N THR A 25 5.97 17.14 -15.24
CA THR A 25 5.45 16.61 -13.98
C THR A 25 4.42 17.57 -13.39
N LEU A 26 4.71 18.87 -13.39
CA LEU A 26 3.78 19.89 -12.91
C LEU A 26 2.51 19.93 -13.76
N GLN A 27 2.63 19.94 -15.08
CA GLN A 27 1.48 19.90 -16.00
C GLN A 27 0.65 18.62 -15.83
N ARG A 28 1.28 17.47 -15.58
CA ARG A 28 0.58 16.21 -15.32
C ARG A 28 -0.19 16.23 -14.00
N TRP A 29 0.36 16.89 -12.98
CA TRP A 29 -0.31 17.05 -11.69
C TRP A 29 -1.38 18.13 -11.72
N GLN A 30 -1.28 19.14 -12.59
CA GLN A 30 -2.28 20.19 -12.76
C GLN A 30 -3.35 19.75 -13.78
N GLU A 31 -4.36 19.02 -13.33
CA GLU A 31 -5.55 18.68 -14.14
C GLU A 31 -6.53 19.86 -14.06
N SER A 32 -6.75 20.58 -15.17
CA SER A 32 -7.67 21.73 -15.28
C SER A 32 -7.45 22.86 -14.25
N GLY A 33 -6.18 23.17 -13.94
CA GLY A 33 -5.83 24.30 -13.06
C GLY A 33 -5.94 24.02 -11.56
N LYS A 34 -6.19 22.77 -11.17
CA LYS A 34 -6.09 22.31 -9.78
C LYS A 34 -5.06 21.19 -9.69
N ILE A 35 -4.28 21.18 -8.61
CA ILE A 35 -3.40 20.05 -8.30
C ILE A 35 -4.31 18.84 -8.04
N SER A 36 -4.22 17.85 -8.92
CA SER A 36 -4.92 16.58 -8.80
C SER A 36 -4.42 15.90 -7.53
N VAL A 37 -5.30 15.77 -6.54
CA VAL A 37 -5.00 15.11 -5.27
C VAL A 37 -4.60 13.66 -5.56
N ASP A 38 -3.66 13.11 -4.78
CA ASP A 38 -3.19 11.74 -4.95
C ASP A 38 -4.38 10.75 -4.97
N LYS A 39 -4.68 10.22 -6.16
CA LYS A 39 -5.82 9.31 -6.39
C LYS A 39 -5.57 7.91 -5.80
N ARG A 40 -4.40 7.61 -5.20
CA ARG A 40 -4.13 6.31 -4.56
C ARG A 40 -4.95 6.07 -3.29
N VAL A 41 -5.35 7.14 -2.61
CA VAL A 41 -6.19 7.08 -1.40
C VAL A 41 -7.65 6.86 -1.79
N THR A 42 -8.09 7.45 -2.91
CA THR A 42 -9.47 7.39 -3.41
C THR A 42 -9.70 6.27 -4.44
N ALA A 43 -8.67 5.47 -4.74
CA ALA A 43 -8.81 4.34 -5.63
C ALA A 43 -9.68 3.28 -4.95
N ASP A 44 -10.79 2.91 -5.59
CA ASP A 44 -11.60 1.77 -5.18
C ASP A 44 -10.74 0.52 -5.22
N ARG A 45 -10.34 0.04 -4.03
CA ARG A 45 -9.66 -1.24 -3.84
C ARG A 45 -10.75 -2.25 -3.50
N PRO A 46 -11.29 -2.99 -4.48
CA PRO A 46 -12.20 -4.08 -4.16
C PRO A 46 -11.50 -5.05 -3.22
N GLU A 47 -12.24 -5.59 -2.25
CA GLU A 47 -11.67 -6.57 -1.34
C GLU A 47 -11.14 -7.77 -2.14
N PRO A 48 -9.89 -8.20 -1.91
CA PRO A 48 -9.36 -9.34 -2.64
C PRO A 48 -10.19 -10.57 -2.31
N SER A 49 -10.48 -11.40 -3.32
CA SER A 49 -11.23 -12.66 -3.16
C SER A 49 -10.61 -13.64 -2.15
N ASN A 50 -9.31 -13.45 -1.86
CA ASN A 50 -8.54 -14.25 -0.93
C ASN A 50 -8.51 -13.66 0.48
N LYS A 51 -9.37 -12.70 0.78
CA LYS A 51 -9.46 -12.10 2.12
C LYS A 51 -9.88 -13.17 3.11
N LEU A 52 -9.02 -13.42 4.11
CA LEU A 52 -9.34 -14.29 5.23
C LEU A 52 -10.58 -13.76 5.95
N THR A 53 -11.55 -14.64 6.15
CA THR A 53 -12.70 -14.38 7.01
C THR A 53 -12.24 -14.18 8.45
N LYS A 54 -13.07 -13.54 9.28
CA LYS A 54 -12.75 -13.34 10.71
C LYS A 54 -12.50 -14.66 11.44
N GLU A 55 -13.24 -15.70 11.06
CA GLU A 55 -13.10 -17.04 11.61
C GLU A 55 -11.75 -17.66 11.25
N GLU A 56 -11.32 -17.52 9.99
CA GLU A 56 -10.00 -17.97 9.53
C GLU A 56 -8.86 -17.19 10.21
N GLN A 57 -9.02 -15.89 10.39
CA GLN A 57 -8.04 -15.07 11.12
C GLN A 57 -7.91 -15.50 12.59
N GLN A 58 -9.04 -15.75 13.26
CA GLN A 58 -9.02 -16.22 14.64
C GLN A 58 -8.40 -17.61 14.75
N ALA A 59 -8.75 -18.52 13.84
CA ALA A 59 -8.17 -19.85 13.74
C ALA A 59 -6.65 -19.83 13.52
N VAL A 60 -6.13 -18.85 12.78
CA VAL A 60 -4.68 -18.62 12.61
C VAL A 60 -4.06 -18.13 13.91
N LEU A 61 -4.66 -17.15 14.59
CA LEU A 61 -4.17 -16.64 15.87
C LEU A 61 -4.14 -17.72 16.94
N ASP A 62 -5.20 -18.51 17.05
CA ASP A 62 -5.28 -19.60 18.03
C ASP A 62 -4.19 -20.64 17.77
N THR A 63 -3.90 -20.95 16.50
CA THR A 63 -2.80 -21.87 16.13
C THR A 63 -1.44 -21.29 16.54
N CYS A 64 -1.17 -20.01 16.23
CA CYS A 64 0.10 -19.37 16.60
C CYS A 64 0.29 -19.28 18.13
N ASN A 65 -0.80 -19.18 18.88
CA ASN A 65 -0.78 -19.10 20.35
C ASN A 65 -0.70 -20.47 21.05
N GLN A 66 -0.71 -21.59 20.33
CA GLN A 66 -0.48 -22.90 20.92
C GLN A 66 0.98 -23.03 21.38
N GLU A 67 1.21 -23.68 22.52
CA GLU A 67 2.56 -23.87 23.10
C GLU A 67 3.55 -24.53 22.12
N GLU A 68 3.05 -25.38 21.22
CA GLU A 68 3.84 -26.06 20.18
C GLU A 68 4.37 -25.10 19.10
N TYR A 69 3.69 -23.98 18.86
CA TYR A 69 4.01 -23.00 17.80
C TYR A 69 4.39 -21.61 18.31
N ALA A 70 4.25 -21.34 19.61
CA ALA A 70 4.50 -20.04 20.23
C ALA A 70 5.92 -19.49 20.00
N ASN A 71 6.91 -20.37 19.79
CA ASN A 71 8.30 -20.01 19.53
C ASN A 71 8.72 -20.18 18.05
N LEU A 72 7.81 -20.61 17.17
CA LEU A 72 8.12 -20.92 15.78
C LEU A 72 7.64 -19.81 14.84
N GLY A 73 8.44 -19.55 13.81
CA GLY A 73 8.06 -18.57 12.78
C GLY A 73 7.01 -19.14 11.82
N PRO A 74 6.26 -18.28 11.09
CA PRO A 74 5.27 -18.71 10.10
C PRO A 74 5.83 -19.70 9.06
N SER A 75 7.10 -19.54 8.67
CA SER A 75 7.79 -20.43 7.73
C SER A 75 7.98 -21.87 8.24
N GLN A 76 7.93 -22.08 9.56
CA GLN A 76 8.03 -23.40 10.21
C GLN A 76 6.65 -23.96 10.56
N ILE A 77 5.72 -23.09 10.97
CA ILE A 77 4.34 -23.48 11.31
C ILE A 77 3.61 -24.05 10.08
N VAL A 78 3.77 -23.42 8.91
CA VAL A 78 3.04 -23.82 7.69
C VAL A 78 3.38 -25.27 7.26
N PRO A 79 4.66 -25.68 7.13
CA PRO A 79 5.01 -27.07 6.86
C PRO A 79 4.52 -28.06 7.93
N MET A 80 4.58 -27.68 9.22
CA MET A 80 4.12 -28.56 10.31
C MET A 80 2.61 -28.80 10.25
N GLN A 81 1.82 -27.77 9.98
CA GLN A 81 0.37 -27.88 9.78
C GLN A 81 0.01 -28.69 8.53
N ALA A 82 0.77 -28.52 7.44
CA ALA A 82 0.59 -29.32 6.22
C ALA A 82 0.83 -30.81 6.49
N ASN A 83 1.86 -31.16 7.27
CA ASN A 83 2.15 -32.55 7.67
C ASN A 83 1.05 -33.16 8.54
N LYS A 84 0.40 -32.36 9.39
CA LYS A 84 -0.75 -32.79 10.21
C LYS A 84 -2.06 -32.89 9.41
N GLY A 85 -2.05 -32.59 8.10
CA GLY A 85 -3.24 -32.55 7.25
C GLY A 85 -4.19 -31.39 7.57
N GLN A 86 -3.78 -30.46 8.43
CA GLN A 86 -4.55 -29.30 8.88
C GLN A 86 -4.07 -28.04 8.16
N TYR A 87 -3.99 -28.09 6.83
CA TYR A 87 -3.60 -26.93 6.03
C TYR A 87 -4.73 -25.89 6.02
N ARG A 88 -4.67 -24.96 6.97
CA ARG A 88 -5.44 -23.71 6.93
C ARG A 88 -4.66 -22.75 6.04
N ALA A 89 -5.37 -22.02 5.18
CA ALA A 89 -4.79 -21.11 4.21
C ALA A 89 -4.01 -19.97 4.91
N PHE A 90 -2.77 -20.25 5.31
CA PHE A 90 -1.78 -19.24 5.67
C PHE A 90 -1.34 -18.60 4.34
N ILE A 91 -2.20 -17.75 3.81
CA ILE A 91 -1.91 -17.01 2.59
C ILE A 91 -0.88 -15.94 2.96
N VAL A 92 0.26 -16.02 2.27
CA VAL A 92 1.20 -14.91 2.10
C VAL A 92 0.38 -13.71 1.64
N CYS A 93 0.25 -12.73 2.54
CA CYS A 93 -0.39 -11.46 2.26
C CYS A 93 0.53 -10.57 1.42
#